data_AF-A0A661VAJ2-F1
#
_entry.id   AF-A0A661VAJ2-F1
#
_cell.length_a   1.000
_cell.length_b   1.000
_cell.length_c   1.000
_cell.angle_alpha   90.00
_cell.angle_beta   90.00
_cell.angle_gamma   90.00
#
_symmetry.space_group_name_H-M   'P 1'
#
loop_
_entity.id
_entity.type
_entity.pdbx_description
1 polymer ?
#
loop_
_entity_poly.entity_id
_entity_poly.type
_entity_poly.pdbx_seq_one_letter_code
_entity_poly.pdbx_strand_id
1 'polypeptide(L)'
;MLVPERERQAMNQQSDQSRKTGHVVAAVLLLVLFAQAMTAIPRLSITFDEDLHISTGYGTLRTGDLRLVEDHPPLIGHLISWPLLLSPDVPDPEEIPAWETGDRRLFVRNQVWWGVPIDLWTIPPRIPVAWLALLLGVFLFRWATDWFGPRAGLFALALYVFDPNIL
;
A
#
# COMPACT_ATOMS: atom_id res chain seq x y z
N MET A 1 15.40 41.42 29.11
CA MET A 1 16.75 40.89 28.83
C MET A 1 16.69 40.26 27.43
N LEU A 2 17.27 40.91 26.42
CA LEU A 2 17.22 40.44 25.03
C LEU A 2 18.28 39.36 24.83
N VAL A 3 17.88 38.16 24.40
CA VAL A 3 18.82 37.09 24.00
C VAL A 3 19.69 37.59 22.84
N PRO A 4 21.04 37.54 22.94
CA PRO A 4 21.97 37.94 21.90
C PRO A 4 21.71 37.24 20.56
N GLU A 5 21.90 37.95 19.45
CA GLU A 5 21.62 37.46 18.10
C GLU A 5 22.38 36.17 17.75
N ARG A 6 23.63 36.05 18.23
CA ARG A 6 24.44 34.82 18.06
C ARG A 6 23.84 33.60 18.74
N GLU A 7 23.21 33.76 19.91
CA GLU A 7 22.55 32.66 20.62
C GLU A 7 21.28 32.22 19.87
N ARG A 8 20.52 33.17 19.30
CA ARG A 8 19.36 32.84 18.46
C ARG A 8 19.76 32.07 17.20
N GLN A 9 20.86 32.45 16.56
CA GLN A 9 21.38 31.76 15.38
C GLN A 9 21.82 30.33 15.73
N ALA A 10 22.52 30.13 16.84
CA ALA A 10 22.92 28.81 17.33
C ALA A 10 21.71 27.92 17.67
N MET A 11 20.70 28.48 18.35
CA MET A 11 19.45 27.77 18.67
C MET A 11 18.69 27.35 17.40
N ASN A 12 18.61 28.23 16.40
CA ASN A 12 17.96 27.91 15.13
C ASN A 12 18.70 26.80 14.38
N GLN A 13 20.04 26.86 14.30
CA GLN A 13 20.85 25.82 13.67
C GLN A 13 20.70 24.47 14.37
N GLN A 14 20.72 24.44 15.70
CA GLN A 14 20.51 23.23 16.50
C GLN A 14 19.11 22.62 16.24
N SER A 15 18.08 23.47 16.17
CA SER A 15 16.71 23.03 15.91
C SER A 15 16.53 22.48 14.49
N ASP A 16 17.19 23.09 13.50
CA ASP A 16 17.15 22.67 12.10
C ASP A 16 17.90 21.35 11.90
N GLN A 17 19.06 21.18 12.55
CA GLN A 17 19.77 19.90 12.56
C GLN A 17 18.95 18.78 13.20
N SER A 18 18.33 19.03 14.37
CA SER A 18 17.50 18.02 15.04
C SER A 18 16.30 17.60 14.19
N ARG A 19 15.67 18.56 13.48
CA ARG A 19 14.60 18.27 12.52
C ARG A 19 15.12 17.42 11.36
N LYS A 20 16.23 17.78 10.73
CA LYS A 20 16.83 17.02 9.62
C LYS A 20 17.13 15.58 10.04
N THR A 21 17.76 15.38 11.20
CA THR A 21 18.02 14.04 11.74
C THR A 21 16.73 13.23 11.93
N GLY A 22 15.67 13.85 12.45
CA GLY A 22 14.38 13.19 12.61
C GLY A 22 13.78 12.71 11.27
N HIS A 23 13.81 13.55 10.24
CA HIS A 23 13.33 13.16 8.91
C HIS A 23 14.16 12.04 8.28
N VAL A 24 15.48 12.04 8.49
CA VAL A 24 16.36 10.96 8.01
C VAL A 24 16.00 9.63 8.70
N VAL A 25 15.82 9.64 10.01
CA VAL A 25 15.42 8.43 10.76
C VAL A 25 14.05 7.93 10.28
N ALA A 26 13.08 8.83 10.08
CA ALA A 26 11.77 8.47 9.56
C ALA A 26 11.86 7.85 8.14
N ALA A 27 12.68 8.44 7.26
CA ALA A 27 12.91 7.90 5.91
C ALA A 27 13.55 6.51 5.95
N VAL A 28 14.52 6.27 6.85
CA VAL A 28 15.12 4.95 7.05
C VAL A 28 14.08 3.94 7.53
N LEU A 29 13.22 4.29 8.48
CA LEU A 29 12.14 3.42 8.96
C LEU A 29 11.14 3.06 7.85
N LEU A 30 10.77 4.03 7.01
CA LEU A 30 9.90 3.78 5.86
C LEU A 30 10.57 2.88 4.80
N LEU A 31 11.88 3.04 4.58
CA LEU A 31 12.64 2.14 3.70
C LEU A 31 12.71 0.72 4.27
N VAL A 32 12.82 0.56 5.59
CA VAL A 32 12.76 -0.74 6.25
C VAL A 32 11.40 -1.39 6.03
N LEU A 33 10.29 -0.68 6.25
CA LEU A 33 8.94 -1.16 5.97
C LEU A 33 8.78 -1.60 4.51
N PHE A 34 9.23 -0.77 3.57
CA PHE A 34 9.18 -1.10 2.15
C PHE A 34 10.00 -2.35 1.82
N ALA A 35 11.21 -2.47 2.36
CA ALA A 35 12.06 -3.64 2.16
C ALA A 35 11.40 -4.90 2.72
N GLN A 36 10.82 -4.84 3.93
CA GLN A 36 10.06 -5.95 4.51
C GLN A 36 8.93 -6.39 3.58
N ALA A 37 8.07 -5.45 3.15
CA ALA A 37 6.99 -5.74 2.21
C ALA A 37 7.49 -6.38 0.90
N MET A 38 8.49 -5.77 0.24
CA MET A 38 9.02 -6.29 -1.03
C MET A 38 9.65 -7.68 -0.88
N THR A 39 10.25 -7.99 0.28
CA THR A 39 10.78 -9.33 0.54
C THR A 39 9.69 -10.35 0.85
N ALA A 40 8.57 -9.94 1.45
CA ALA A 40 7.47 -10.81 1.85
C ALA A 40 6.53 -11.14 0.69
N ILE A 41 6.23 -10.17 -0.19
CA ILE A 41 5.30 -10.30 -1.31
C ILE A 41 5.45 -11.61 -2.12
N PRO A 42 6.66 -12.02 -2.57
CA PRO A 42 6.80 -13.24 -3.37
C PRO A 42 6.87 -14.54 -2.53
N ARG A 43 6.83 -14.45 -1.20
CA ARG A 43 7.00 -15.61 -0.29
C ARG A 43 5.72 -15.98 0.46
N LEU A 44 4.71 -15.12 0.42
CA LEU A 44 3.44 -15.32 1.11
C LEU A 44 2.40 -15.87 0.15
N SER A 45 1.67 -16.88 0.62
CA SER A 45 0.49 -17.39 -0.08
C SER A 45 -0.58 -16.31 -0.23
N ILE A 46 -1.44 -16.48 -1.22
CA ILE A 46 -2.63 -15.63 -1.40
C ILE A 46 -3.60 -15.81 -0.23
N THR A 47 -4.23 -14.73 0.20
CA THR A 47 -5.29 -14.76 1.23
C THR A 47 -6.68 -14.91 0.61
N PHE A 48 -7.68 -15.23 1.43
CA PHE A 48 -9.03 -15.56 0.94
C PHE A 48 -9.75 -14.39 0.24
N ASP A 49 -9.50 -13.15 0.67
CA ASP A 49 -10.15 -11.96 0.11
C ASP A 49 -9.32 -11.30 -1.02
N GLU A 50 -8.07 -11.72 -1.17
CA GLU A 50 -7.14 -11.10 -2.11
C GLU A 50 -7.48 -11.42 -3.56
N ASP A 51 -7.84 -12.67 -3.86
CA ASP A 51 -8.31 -13.05 -5.19
C ASP A 51 -9.58 -12.28 -5.56
N LEU A 52 -10.49 -12.07 -4.60
CA LEU A 52 -11.71 -11.29 -4.75
C LEU A 52 -11.41 -9.85 -5.13
N HIS A 53 -10.62 -9.12 -4.35
CA HIS A 53 -10.32 -7.72 -4.63
C HIS A 53 -9.52 -7.53 -5.92
N ILE A 54 -8.54 -8.40 -6.18
CA ILE A 54 -7.70 -8.30 -7.38
C ILE A 54 -8.53 -8.53 -8.64
N SER A 55 -9.28 -9.65 -8.69
CA SER A 55 -9.96 -10.05 -9.92
C SER A 55 -11.17 -9.18 -10.24
N THR A 56 -11.98 -8.84 -9.24
CA THR A 56 -13.10 -7.89 -9.43
C THR A 56 -12.61 -6.49 -9.73
N GLY A 57 -11.55 -6.04 -9.06
CA GLY A 57 -10.90 -4.75 -9.31
C GLY A 57 -10.32 -4.65 -10.71
N TYR A 58 -9.70 -5.72 -11.22
CA TYR A 58 -9.22 -5.78 -12.60
C TYR A 58 -10.37 -5.82 -13.61
N GLY A 59 -11.38 -6.67 -13.36
CA GLY A 59 -12.55 -6.81 -14.22
C GLY A 59 -13.27 -5.47 -14.43
N THR A 60 -13.56 -4.79 -13.34
CA THR A 60 -14.22 -3.47 -13.33
C THR A 60 -13.35 -2.38 -13.96
N LEU A 61 -12.04 -2.37 -13.68
CA LEU A 61 -11.12 -1.40 -14.25
C LEU A 61 -10.93 -1.58 -15.77
N ARG A 62 -10.95 -2.83 -16.25
CA ARG A 62 -10.75 -3.18 -17.68
C ARG A 62 -12.00 -2.91 -18.52
N THR A 63 -13.17 -3.25 -17.99
CA THR A 63 -14.44 -3.23 -18.74
C THR A 63 -15.28 -1.98 -18.46
N GLY A 64 -15.08 -1.32 -17.32
CA GLY A 64 -15.97 -0.28 -16.82
C GLY A 64 -17.31 -0.81 -16.28
N ASP A 65 -17.52 -2.13 -16.28
CA ASP A 65 -18.74 -2.77 -15.81
C ASP A 65 -18.64 -3.09 -14.31
N LEU A 66 -19.66 -2.67 -13.55
CA LEU A 66 -19.73 -2.83 -12.10
C LEU A 66 -20.46 -4.10 -11.66
N ARG A 67 -20.81 -5.03 -12.57
CA ARG A 67 -21.60 -6.23 -12.26
C ARG A 67 -21.04 -7.11 -11.14
N LEU A 68 -19.72 -7.13 -10.96
CA LEU A 68 -19.04 -7.91 -9.92
C LEU A 68 -18.84 -7.14 -8.61
N VAL A 69 -19.26 -5.87 -8.54
CA VAL A 69 -19.10 -5.03 -7.34
C VAL A 69 -20.29 -5.26 -6.41
N GLU A 70 -20.04 -5.93 -5.28
CA GLU A 70 -21.10 -6.25 -4.30
C GLU A 70 -21.01 -5.39 -3.02
N ASP A 71 -19.81 -5.20 -2.45
CA ASP A 71 -19.69 -4.79 -1.03
C ASP A 71 -19.28 -3.33 -0.81
N HIS A 72 -18.42 -2.78 -1.66
CA HIS A 72 -17.83 -1.46 -1.45
C HIS A 72 -17.54 -0.76 -2.79
N PRO A 73 -17.40 0.57 -2.81
CA PRO A 73 -16.99 1.29 -4.01
C PRO A 73 -15.69 0.71 -4.61
N PRO A 74 -15.54 0.73 -5.95
CA PRO A 74 -14.47 0.00 -6.63
C PRO A 74 -13.08 0.66 -6.52
N LEU A 75 -12.98 1.83 -5.87
CA LEU A 75 -11.77 2.65 -5.86
C LEU A 75 -10.52 1.87 -5.43
N ILE A 76 -10.60 1.10 -4.34
CA ILE A 76 -9.44 0.37 -3.84
C ILE A 76 -9.08 -0.80 -4.76
N GLY A 77 -10.08 -1.49 -5.31
CA GLY A 77 -9.90 -2.54 -6.29
C GLY A 77 -9.19 -2.02 -7.54
N HIS A 78 -9.62 -0.87 -8.06
CA HIS A 78 -8.94 -0.21 -9.18
C HIS A 78 -7.50 0.18 -8.84
N LEU A 79 -7.27 0.74 -7.65
CA LEU A 79 -5.95 1.20 -7.21
C LEU A 79 -4.96 0.04 -6.98
N ILE A 80 -5.42 -1.12 -6.56
CA ILE A 80 -4.53 -2.28 -6.43
C ILE A 80 -4.38 -3.00 -7.76
N SER A 81 -5.41 -3.08 -8.59
CA SER A 81 -5.39 -3.90 -9.82
C SER A 81 -4.87 -3.20 -11.07
N TRP A 82 -4.66 -1.88 -11.07
CA TRP A 82 -4.13 -1.18 -12.26
C TRP A 82 -2.80 -1.72 -12.82
N PRO A 83 -1.85 -2.27 -12.03
CA PRO A 83 -0.63 -2.82 -12.59
C PRO A 83 -0.91 -4.00 -13.53
N LEU A 84 -2.02 -4.71 -13.34
CA LEU A 84 -2.42 -5.82 -14.19
C LEU A 84 -2.81 -5.38 -15.61
N LEU A 85 -3.20 -4.11 -15.80
CA LEU A 85 -3.44 -3.56 -17.15
C LEU A 85 -2.18 -3.52 -18.01
N LEU A 86 -1.00 -3.58 -17.39
CA LEU A 86 0.29 -3.60 -18.06
C LEU A 86 0.76 -5.02 -18.41
N SER A 87 0.06 -6.05 -17.92
CA SER A 87 0.43 -7.43 -18.09
C SER A 87 -0.39 -8.06 -19.22
N PRO A 88 0.23 -8.47 -20.35
CA PRO A 88 -0.50 -9.03 -21.48
C PRO A 88 -1.03 -10.44 -21.22
N ASP A 89 -0.49 -11.14 -20.22
CA ASP A 89 -0.83 -12.53 -19.89
C ASP A 89 -1.99 -12.65 -18.89
N VAL A 90 -2.53 -11.52 -18.41
CA VAL A 90 -3.73 -11.52 -17.56
C VAL A 90 -4.95 -11.75 -18.46
N PRO A 91 -5.81 -12.75 -18.17
CA PRO A 91 -6.95 -13.07 -19.02
C PRO A 91 -7.88 -11.88 -19.20
N ASP A 92 -8.54 -11.79 -20.37
CA ASP A 92 -9.61 -10.83 -20.54
C ASP A 92 -10.81 -11.25 -19.66
N PRO A 93 -11.34 -10.36 -18.80
CA PRO A 93 -12.51 -10.66 -17.96
C PRO A 93 -13.70 -11.19 -18.76
N GLU A 94 -13.93 -10.65 -19.96
CA GLU A 94 -15.10 -11.00 -20.80
C GLU A 94 -14.98 -12.40 -21.42
N GLU A 95 -13.78 -12.96 -21.51
CA GLU A 95 -13.53 -14.32 -22.01
C GLU A 95 -13.80 -15.39 -20.94
N ILE A 96 -14.02 -14.99 -19.69
CA ILE A 96 -14.28 -15.90 -18.58
C ILE A 96 -15.78 -16.28 -18.60
N PRO A 97 -16.15 -17.58 -18.71
CA PRO A 97 -17.55 -17.97 -18.83
C PRO A 97 -18.48 -17.48 -17.71
N ALA A 98 -17.94 -17.25 -16.51
CA ALA A 98 -18.67 -16.72 -15.37
C ALA A 98 -18.89 -15.19 -15.42
N TRP A 99 -18.36 -14.48 -16.41
CA TRP A 99 -18.56 -13.03 -16.57
C TRP A 99 -20.02 -12.67 -16.85
N GLU A 100 -20.68 -13.44 -17.72
CA GLU A 100 -22.08 -13.21 -18.10
C GLU A 100 -23.06 -13.52 -16.97
N THR A 101 -22.69 -14.38 -16.03
CA THR A 101 -23.57 -14.70 -14.89
C THR A 101 -23.59 -13.57 -13.85
N GLY A 102 -22.57 -12.70 -13.85
CA GLY A 102 -22.38 -11.68 -12.81
C GLY A 102 -22.09 -12.26 -11.42
N ASP A 103 -21.87 -13.58 -11.31
CA ASP A 103 -21.57 -14.22 -10.03
C ASP A 103 -20.09 -14.03 -9.71
N ARG A 104 -19.82 -13.13 -8.77
CA ARG A 104 -18.46 -12.82 -8.31
C ARG A 104 -17.69 -14.06 -7.88
N ARG A 105 -18.29 -15.00 -7.16
CA ARG A 105 -17.57 -16.17 -6.63
C ARG A 105 -17.16 -17.11 -7.75
N LEU A 106 -18.05 -17.34 -8.72
CA LEU A 106 -17.74 -18.14 -9.90
C LEU A 106 -16.70 -17.45 -10.79
N PHE A 107 -16.77 -16.12 -10.90
CA PHE A 107 -15.79 -15.33 -11.64
C PHE A 107 -14.39 -15.42 -11.01
N VAL A 108 -14.26 -15.29 -9.69
CA VAL A 108 -12.93 -15.28 -9.05
C VAL A 108 -12.29 -16.67 -9.02
N ARG A 109 -13.09 -17.73 -8.89
CA ARG A 109 -12.60 -19.11 -8.79
C ARG A 109 -12.79 -19.91 -10.07
N ASN A 110 -12.36 -19.32 -11.19
CA ASN A 110 -12.43 -19.94 -12.52
C ASN A 110 -11.08 -20.55 -12.95
N GLN A 111 -11.12 -21.54 -13.85
CA GLN A 111 -9.89 -22.22 -14.32
C GLN A 111 -8.99 -21.36 -15.20
N VAL A 112 -9.53 -20.35 -15.90
CA VAL A 112 -8.75 -19.46 -16.77
C VAL A 112 -7.79 -18.64 -15.91
N TRP A 113 -8.29 -18.02 -14.85
CA TRP A 113 -7.48 -17.20 -13.93
C TRP A 113 -6.50 -18.04 -13.10
N TRP A 114 -6.97 -19.17 -12.56
CA TRP A 114 -6.14 -20.07 -11.75
C TRP A 114 -5.20 -20.96 -12.59
N GLY A 115 -5.32 -20.92 -13.92
CA GLY A 115 -4.39 -21.54 -14.85
C GLY A 115 -3.16 -20.69 -15.16
N VAL A 116 -3.21 -19.39 -14.86
CA VAL A 116 -2.08 -18.45 -15.02
C VAL A 116 -1.17 -18.54 -13.79
N PRO A 117 0.17 -18.43 -13.95
CA PRO A 117 1.09 -18.40 -12.81
C PRO A 117 0.65 -17.39 -11.75
N ILE A 118 0.47 -17.84 -10.51
CA ILE A 118 -0.14 -17.04 -9.45
C ILE A 118 0.60 -15.72 -9.20
N ASP A 119 1.93 -15.75 -9.27
CA ASP A 119 2.79 -14.60 -9.05
C ASP A 119 2.54 -13.47 -10.06
N LEU A 120 2.11 -13.83 -11.29
CA LEU A 120 1.85 -12.88 -12.37
C LEU A 120 0.73 -11.91 -12.03
N TRP A 121 -0.30 -12.39 -11.34
CA TRP A 121 -1.49 -11.59 -11.02
C TRP A 121 -1.63 -11.23 -9.53
N THR A 122 -0.78 -11.78 -8.65
CA THR A 122 -0.77 -11.45 -7.21
C THR A 122 0.34 -10.48 -6.80
N ILE A 123 1.55 -10.59 -7.38
CA ILE A 123 2.67 -9.71 -7.01
C ILE A 123 2.40 -8.25 -7.39
N PRO A 124 1.96 -7.92 -8.63
CA PRO A 124 1.80 -6.52 -9.01
C PRO A 124 0.77 -5.78 -8.14
N PRO A 125 -0.40 -6.35 -7.79
CA PRO A 125 -1.36 -5.67 -6.92
C PRO A 125 -0.92 -5.46 -5.47
N ARG A 126 0.01 -6.27 -4.96
CA ARG A 126 0.56 -6.08 -3.61
C ARG A 126 1.48 -4.84 -3.53
N ILE A 127 2.02 -4.36 -4.64
CA ILE A 127 2.93 -3.19 -4.67
C ILE A 127 2.18 -1.89 -4.31
N PRO A 128 1.01 -1.56 -4.93
CA PRO A 128 0.19 -0.43 -4.48
C PRO A 128 -0.21 -0.51 -3.00
N VAL A 129 -0.49 -1.71 -2.47
CA VAL A 129 -0.79 -1.90 -1.04
C VAL A 129 0.40 -1.50 -0.17
N ALA A 130 1.62 -1.87 -0.56
CA ALA A 130 2.83 -1.43 0.12
C ALA A 130 3.00 0.10 0.06
N TRP A 131 2.64 0.77 -1.04
CA TRP A 131 2.67 2.24 -1.12
C TRP A 131 1.65 2.90 -0.19
N LEU A 132 0.45 2.31 -0.06
CA LEU A 132 -0.55 2.78 0.91
C LEU A 132 -0.04 2.65 2.35
N ALA A 133 0.65 1.56 2.68
CA ALA A 133 1.30 1.39 3.98
C ALA A 133 2.37 2.48 4.22
N LEU A 134 3.21 2.79 3.23
CA LEU A 134 4.17 3.88 3.34
C LEU A 134 3.51 5.24 3.53
N LEU A 135 2.43 5.52 2.78
CA LEU A 135 1.68 6.76 2.90
C LEU A 135 1.07 6.91 4.30
N LEU A 136 0.52 5.83 4.85
CA LEU A 136 0.02 5.79 6.21
C LEU A 136 1.14 6.03 7.23
N GLY A 137 2.31 5.41 7.06
CA GLY A 137 3.48 5.65 7.91
C GLY A 137 3.91 7.12 7.91
N VAL A 138 3.97 7.76 6.75
CA VAL A 138 4.26 9.21 6.63
C VAL A 138 3.20 10.02 7.37
N PHE A 139 1.92 9.68 7.19
CA PHE A 139 0.82 10.36 7.87
C PHE A 139 0.92 10.23 9.40
N LEU A 140 1.15 9.03 9.92
CA LEU A 140 1.31 8.77 11.35
C LEU A 140 2.50 9.56 11.95
N PHE A 141 3.65 9.55 11.26
CA PHE A 141 4.82 10.31 11.69
C PHE A 141 4.52 11.81 11.80
N ARG A 142 3.91 12.38 10.77
CA ARG A 142 3.54 13.81 10.74
C ARG A 142 2.53 14.13 11.82
N TRP A 143 1.46 13.35 11.90
CA TRP A 143 0.36 13.59 12.84
C TRP A 143 0.85 13.51 14.29
N ALA A 144 1.61 12.47 14.67
CA ALA A 144 2.15 12.37 16.02
C ALA A 144 3.22 13.45 16.32
N THR A 145 3.98 13.88 15.31
CA THR A 145 4.92 15.01 15.44
C THR A 145 4.20 16.33 15.72
N ASP A 146 3.07 16.58 15.05
CA ASP A 146 2.30 17.82 15.20
C ASP A 146 1.67 17.94 16.59
N TRP A 147 1.23 16.83 17.19
CA TRP A 147 0.59 16.83 18.52
C TRP A 147 1.57 16.68 19.69
N PHE A 148 2.62 15.87 19.54
CA PHE A 148 3.46 15.42 20.66
C PHE A 148 4.96 15.65 20.42
N GLY A 149 5.32 16.26 19.30
CA GLY A 149 6.68 16.60 18.94
C GLY A 149 7.46 15.47 18.24
N PRO A 150 8.68 15.77 17.73
CA PRO A 150 9.39 14.88 16.79
C PRO A 150 9.74 13.51 17.36
N ARG A 151 10.02 13.41 18.67
CA ARG A 151 10.34 12.12 19.32
C ARG A 151 9.14 11.19 19.36
N ALA A 152 7.95 11.73 19.63
CA ALA A 152 6.71 10.96 19.63
C ALA A 152 6.34 10.52 18.21
N GLY A 153 6.56 11.38 17.20
CA GLY A 153 6.43 11.01 15.79
C GLY A 153 7.29 9.81 15.40
N LEU A 154 8.58 9.85 15.73
CA LEU A 154 9.49 8.73 15.47
C LEU A 154 9.10 7.46 16.22
N PHE A 155 8.67 7.60 17.47
CA PHE A 155 8.22 6.46 18.27
C PHE A 155 6.96 5.81 17.67
N ALA A 156 5.97 6.61 17.27
CA ALA A 156 4.75 6.11 16.62
C ALA A 156 5.07 5.42 15.28
N LEU A 157 5.94 6.01 14.46
CA LEU A 157 6.39 5.39 13.22
C LEU A 157 7.14 4.08 13.46
N ALA A 158 8.01 4.02 14.48
CA ALA A 158 8.71 2.78 14.82
C ALA A 158 7.74 1.66 15.23
N LEU A 159 6.74 1.97 16.06
CA LEU A 159 5.70 1.00 16.41
C LEU A 159 4.95 0.50 15.18
N TYR A 160 4.57 1.40 14.26
CA TYR A 160 3.89 1.05 13.02
C TYR A 160 4.73 0.15 12.11
N VAL A 161 6.01 0.48 11.91
CA VAL A 161 6.92 -0.28 11.02
C VAL A 161 7.21 -1.68 11.54
N PHE A 162 7.24 -1.87 12.86
CA PHE A 162 7.52 -3.17 13.48
C PHE A 162 6.27 -3.91 13.97
N ASP A 163 5.06 -3.43 13.63
CA ASP A 163 3.81 -4.13 13.93
C ASP A 163 3.59 -5.28 12.93
N PRO A 164 3.54 -6.54 13.38
CA PRO A 164 3.35 -7.69 12.48
C PRO A 164 1.97 -7.72 11.81
N ASN A 165 0.97 -6.97 12.29
CA ASN A 165 -0.34 -6.90 11.64
C ASN A 165 -0.36 -5.96 10.43
N ILE A 166 0.67 -5.13 10.29
CA ILE A 166 0.82 -4.20 9.17
C ILE A 166 1.67 -4.83 8.04
N LEU A 167 2.47 -5.85 8.37
CA LEU A 167 3.44 -6.51 7.49
C LEU A 167 2.89 -7.76 6.79
#